data_AF-A0A1Z7YMX7-F1
#
_entry.id   AF-A0A1Z7YMX7-F1
#
_cell.length_a   1.000
_cell.length_b   1.000
_cell.length_c   1.000
_cell.angle_alpha   90.00
_cell.angle_beta   90.00
_cell.angle_gamma   90.00
#
_symmetry.space_group_name_H-M   'P 1'
#
loop_
_entity.id
_entity.type
_entity.pdbx_description
1 polymer ?
#
loop_
_entity_poly.entity_id
_entity_poly.type
_entity_poly.pdbx_seq_one_letter_code
_entity_poly.pdbx_strand_id
1 'polypeptide(L)'
;MIVDWNAISSVATAIGSIATAFGVLFGAWQIRISKKQAQAEFEDQIDQQYRAISMELPVDVLIGGVPSAEEASKVRELVYNYLDLSNEQVYLRAKDRVSTHTWNSWCAGIKSHLDRPAFGSVFEEVKEKSGFTYLEQLVDTNYSSDPIDWYR
;
A
#
# COMPACT_ATOMS: atom_id res chain seq x y z
N MET A 1 38.61 -48.78 29.26
CA MET A 1 38.31 -47.35 29.06
C MET A 1 36.95 -47.08 29.67
N ILE A 2 36.86 -46.31 30.75
CA ILE A 2 35.57 -45.94 31.35
C ILE A 2 35.07 -44.74 30.55
N VAL A 3 33.95 -44.89 29.85
CA VAL A 3 33.31 -43.80 29.12
C VAL A 3 32.71 -42.85 30.14
N ASP A 4 33.10 -41.57 30.10
CA ASP A 4 32.50 -40.53 30.94
C ASP A 4 31.17 -40.07 30.33
N TRP A 5 30.09 -40.68 30.80
CA TRP A 5 28.73 -40.38 30.37
C TRP A 5 28.27 -38.95 30.70
N ASN A 6 28.86 -38.31 31.71
CA ASN A 6 28.56 -36.92 32.05
C ASN A 6 29.14 -35.97 31.00
N ALA A 7 30.37 -36.23 30.55
CA ALA A 7 30.98 -35.50 29.46
C ALA A 7 30.14 -35.61 28.17
N ILE A 8 29.70 -36.81 27.80
CA ILE A 8 28.83 -37.03 26.62
C ILE A 8 27.50 -36.28 26.75
N SER A 9 26.84 -36.35 27.90
CA SER A 9 25.57 -35.66 28.15
C SER A 9 25.72 -34.13 28.06
N SER A 10 26.81 -33.58 28.59
CA SER A 10 27.08 -32.14 28.52
C SER A 10 27.30 -31.64 27.09
N VAL A 11 28.03 -32.41 26.27
CA VAL A 11 28.25 -32.10 24.85
C VAL A 11 26.94 -32.19 24.08
N ALA A 12 26.13 -33.23 24.31
CA ALA A 12 24.82 -33.38 23.68
C ALA A 12 23.88 -32.20 24.03
N THR A 13 23.88 -31.77 25.29
CA THR A 13 23.08 -30.63 25.76
C THR A 13 23.56 -29.32 25.13
N ALA A 14 24.88 -29.12 25.03
CA ALA A 14 25.45 -27.94 24.37
C ALA A 14 25.07 -27.89 22.89
N ILE A 15 25.18 -29.01 22.17
CA ILE A 15 24.76 -29.12 20.76
C ILE A 15 23.26 -28.84 20.62
N GLY A 16 22.42 -29.44 21.48
CA GLY A 16 20.97 -29.21 21.47
C GLY A 16 20.60 -27.75 21.72
N SER A 17 21.30 -27.08 22.64
CA SER A 17 21.10 -25.66 22.94
C SER A 17 21.49 -24.76 21.76
N ILE A 18 22.63 -25.05 21.12
CA ILE A 18 23.08 -24.36 19.90
C ILE A 18 22.07 -24.56 18.76
N ALA A 19 21.62 -25.79 18.54
CA ALA A 19 20.61 -26.11 17.52
C ALA A 19 19.28 -25.37 17.77
N THR A 20 18.85 -25.28 19.03
CA THR A 20 17.65 -24.53 19.43
C THR A 20 17.81 -23.05 19.13
N ALA A 21 18.96 -22.44 19.48
CA ALA A 21 19.24 -21.05 19.20
C ALA A 21 19.21 -20.75 17.69
N PHE A 22 19.83 -21.61 16.87
CA PHE A 22 19.75 -21.50 15.41
C PHE A 22 18.33 -21.66 14.90
N GLY A 23 17.55 -22.58 15.46
CA GLY A 23 16.15 -22.77 15.10
C GLY A 23 15.30 -21.52 15.38
N VAL A 24 15.50 -20.87 16.53
CA VAL A 24 14.81 -19.62 16.88
C VAL A 24 15.22 -18.47 15.94
N LEU A 25 16.52 -18.33 15.66
CA LEU A 25 17.02 -17.31 14.73
C LEU A 25 16.47 -17.51 13.32
N PHE A 26 16.45 -18.76 12.84
CA PHE A 26 15.86 -19.12 11.56
C PHE A 26 14.36 -18.83 11.54
N GLY A 27 13.62 -19.19 12.60
CA GLY A 27 12.19 -18.90 12.71
C GLY A 27 11.89 -17.40 12.69
N ALA A 28 12.67 -16.59 13.41
CA ALA A 28 12.52 -15.14 13.39
C ALA A 28 12.81 -14.55 11.99
N TRP A 29 13.82 -15.07 11.30
CA TRP A 29 14.13 -14.68 9.92
C TRP A 29 13.00 -15.06 8.96
N GLN A 30 12.45 -16.26 9.08
CA GLN A 30 11.31 -16.72 8.27
C GLN A 30 10.09 -15.83 8.47
N ILE A 31 9.72 -15.49 9.71
CA ILE A 31 8.60 -14.57 10.00
C ILE A 31 8.81 -13.21 9.33
N ARG A 32 10.04 -12.69 9.37
CA ARG A 32 10.38 -11.41 8.72
C ARG A 32 10.20 -11.48 7.21
N ILE A 33 10.56 -12.58 6.56
CA ILE A 33 10.34 -12.78 5.12
C ILE A 33 8.86 -12.91 4.80
N SER A 34 8.13 -13.73 5.54
CA SER A 34 6.68 -13.91 5.35
C SER A 34 5.92 -12.58 5.50
N LYS A 35 6.31 -11.71 6.44
CA LYS A 35 5.73 -10.36 6.56
C LYS A 35 5.96 -9.53 5.29
N LYS A 36 7.17 -9.58 4.72
CA LYS A 36 7.50 -8.84 3.48
C LYS A 36 6.71 -9.36 2.28
N GLN A 37 6.57 -10.68 2.15
CA GLN A 37 5.76 -11.29 1.08
C GLN A 37 4.30 -10.90 1.21
N ALA A 38 3.72 -11.02 2.41
CA ALA A 38 2.35 -10.61 2.66
C ALA A 38 2.11 -9.12 2.39
N GLN A 39 3.08 -8.25 2.69
CA GLN A 39 3.00 -6.83 2.35
C GLN A 39 3.00 -6.61 0.83
N ALA A 40 3.89 -7.28 0.09
CA ALA A 40 3.94 -7.16 -1.37
C ALA A 40 2.67 -7.69 -2.05
N GLU A 41 2.14 -8.83 -1.59
CA GLU A 41 0.87 -9.38 -2.07
C GLU A 41 -0.31 -8.44 -1.79
N PHE A 42 -0.34 -7.83 -0.60
CA PHE A 42 -1.35 -6.83 -0.26
C PHE A 42 -1.27 -5.60 -1.17
N GLU A 43 -0.07 -5.07 -1.41
CA GLU A 43 0.15 -3.94 -2.31
C GLU A 43 -0.29 -4.27 -3.75
N ASP A 44 0.01 -5.47 -4.25
CA ASP A 44 -0.42 -5.92 -5.59
C ASP A 44 -1.94 -6.03 -5.70
N GLN A 45 -2.64 -6.47 -4.64
CA GLN A 45 -4.11 -6.48 -4.62
C GLN A 45 -4.73 -5.08 -4.76
N ILE A 46 -4.10 -4.06 -4.19
CA ILE A 46 -4.54 -2.67 -4.34
C ILE A 46 -4.26 -2.17 -5.77
N ASP A 47 -3.09 -2.50 -6.33
CA ASP A 47 -2.76 -2.18 -7.73
C ASP A 47 -3.73 -2.85 -8.72
N GLN A 48 -4.18 -4.06 -8.44
CA GLN A 48 -5.20 -4.75 -9.24
C GLN A 48 -6.55 -4.01 -9.23
N GLN A 49 -6.96 -3.46 -8.07
CA GLN A 49 -8.18 -2.63 -7.98
C GLN A 49 -8.04 -1.35 -8.82
N TYR A 50 -6.88 -0.69 -8.74
CA TYR A 50 -6.59 0.48 -9.59
C TYR A 50 -6.67 0.13 -11.08
N ARG A 51 -6.09 -1.02 -11.49
CA ARG A 51 -6.13 -1.47 -12.89
C ARG A 51 -7.56 -1.78 -13.34
N ALA A 52 -8.39 -2.38 -12.48
CA ALA A 52 -9.79 -2.66 -12.78
C ALA A 52 -10.58 -1.36 -13.06
N ILE A 53 -10.38 -0.32 -12.25
CA ILE A 53 -11.00 0.99 -12.47
C ILE A 53 -10.44 1.64 -13.74
N SER A 54 -9.12 1.61 -13.92
CA SER A 54 -8.45 2.26 -15.05
C SER A 54 -8.83 1.65 -16.40
N MET A 55 -9.08 0.33 -16.46
CA MET A 55 -9.51 -0.35 -17.69
C MET A 55 -10.91 0.07 -18.15
N GLU A 56 -11.75 0.56 -17.24
CA GLU A 56 -13.10 1.04 -17.56
C GLU A 56 -13.13 2.51 -17.99
N LEU A 57 -12.08 3.28 -17.66
CA LEU A 57 -11.97 4.69 -17.99
C LEU A 57 -11.61 4.86 -19.49
N PRO A 58 -12.31 5.75 -20.22
CA PRO A 58 -11.92 6.12 -21.57
C PRO A 58 -10.47 6.62 -21.61
N VAL A 59 -9.70 6.18 -22.61
CA VAL A 59 -8.30 6.58 -22.75
C VAL A 59 -8.15 8.09 -22.86
N ASP A 60 -9.08 8.76 -23.55
CA ASP A 60 -9.08 10.23 -23.67
C ASP A 60 -9.08 10.90 -22.29
N VAL A 61 -9.88 10.40 -21.35
CA VAL A 61 -9.91 10.89 -19.96
C VAL A 61 -8.57 10.61 -19.26
N LEU A 62 -7.99 9.42 -19.49
CA LEU A 62 -6.68 9.02 -18.95
C LEU A 62 -5.50 9.79 -19.55
N ILE A 63 -5.69 10.60 -20.59
CA ILE A 63 -4.63 11.46 -21.14
C ILE A 63 -4.95 12.95 -20.99
N GLY A 64 -6.00 13.29 -20.22
CA GLY A 64 -6.38 14.67 -19.90
C GLY A 64 -7.44 15.29 -20.83
N GLY A 65 -8.04 14.50 -21.70
CA GLY A 65 -9.22 14.86 -22.48
C GLY A 65 -10.48 14.99 -21.63
N VAL A 66 -11.49 15.63 -22.20
CA VAL A 66 -12.81 15.82 -21.58
C VAL A 66 -13.74 14.71 -22.10
N PRO A 67 -14.50 14.04 -21.23
CA PRO A 67 -15.43 13.01 -21.67
C PRO A 67 -16.54 13.59 -22.55
N SER A 68 -17.08 12.78 -23.46
CA SER A 68 -18.29 13.11 -24.21
C SER A 68 -19.49 13.32 -23.27
N ALA A 69 -20.52 14.02 -23.73
CA ALA A 69 -21.71 14.27 -22.92
C ALA A 69 -22.42 12.97 -22.53
N GLU A 70 -22.38 11.97 -23.42
CA GLU A 70 -22.94 10.64 -23.23
C GLU A 70 -22.18 9.83 -22.17
N GLU A 71 -20.86 10.00 -22.07
CA GLU A 71 -20.01 9.26 -21.14
C GLU A 71 -19.77 9.98 -19.82
N ALA A 72 -20.09 11.28 -19.73
CA ALA A 72 -19.78 12.12 -18.58
C ALA A 72 -20.24 11.52 -17.25
N SER A 73 -21.46 10.97 -17.19
CA SER A 73 -21.97 10.33 -15.99
C SER A 73 -21.20 9.05 -15.63
N LYS A 74 -20.84 8.21 -16.60
CA LYS A 74 -20.05 6.98 -16.35
C LYS A 74 -18.66 7.34 -15.85
N VAL A 75 -18.02 8.32 -16.51
CA VAL A 75 -16.67 8.78 -16.15
C VAL A 75 -16.66 9.38 -14.75
N ARG A 76 -17.67 10.17 -14.39
CA ARG A 76 -17.81 10.72 -13.04
C ARG A 76 -17.81 9.61 -11.97
N GLU A 77 -18.60 8.55 -12.15
CA GLU A 77 -18.64 7.42 -11.20
C GLU A 77 -17.32 6.65 -11.14
N LEU A 78 -16.66 6.43 -12.29
CA LEU A 78 -15.36 5.77 -12.31
C LEU A 78 -14.27 6.59 -11.63
N VAL A 79 -14.27 7.89 -11.85
CA VAL A 79 -13.36 8.83 -11.16
C VAL A 79 -13.67 8.83 -9.67
N TYR A 80 -14.94 8.84 -9.26
CA TYR A 80 -15.31 8.72 -7.85
C TYR A 80 -14.70 7.47 -7.20
N ASN A 81 -14.84 6.30 -7.84
CA ASN A 81 -14.26 5.06 -7.35
C ASN A 81 -12.73 5.12 -7.27
N TYR A 82 -12.09 5.83 -8.22
CA TYR A 82 -10.66 6.08 -8.17
C TYR A 82 -10.26 6.97 -6.97
N LEU A 83 -11.04 8.01 -6.66
CA LEU A 83 -10.80 8.89 -5.51
C LEU A 83 -10.97 8.14 -4.19
N ASP A 84 -11.98 7.28 -4.10
CA ASP A 84 -12.20 6.41 -2.94
C ASP A 84 -11.02 5.45 -2.72
N LEU A 85 -10.56 4.78 -3.78
CA LEU A 85 -9.36 3.95 -3.74
C LEU A 85 -8.12 4.75 -3.32
N SER A 86 -7.97 5.96 -3.86
CA SER A 86 -6.85 6.85 -3.52
C SER A 86 -6.88 7.24 -2.04
N ASN A 87 -8.05 7.54 -1.49
CA ASN A 87 -8.21 7.82 -0.06
C ASN A 87 -7.81 6.62 0.81
N GLU A 88 -8.24 5.40 0.43
CA GLU A 88 -7.82 4.17 1.12
C GLU A 88 -6.30 3.96 1.02
N GLN A 89 -5.67 4.21 -0.14
CA GLN A 89 -4.22 4.13 -0.31
C GLN A 89 -3.47 5.08 0.66
N VAL A 90 -3.94 6.32 0.81
CA VAL A 90 -3.37 7.28 1.77
C VAL A 90 -3.56 6.79 3.22
N TYR A 91 -4.75 6.29 3.56
CA TYR A 91 -5.03 5.70 4.86
C TYR A 91 -4.08 4.53 5.19
N LEU A 92 -3.88 3.61 4.25
CA LEU A 92 -3.01 2.46 4.41
C LEU A 92 -1.54 2.88 4.63
N ARG A 93 -1.09 3.97 3.96
CA ARG A 93 0.22 4.56 4.24
C ARG A 93 0.29 5.15 5.65
N ALA A 94 -0.74 5.86 6.08
CA ALA A 94 -0.81 6.42 7.43
C ALA A 94 -0.77 5.36 8.53
N LYS A 95 -1.16 4.11 8.21
CA LYS A 95 -1.06 2.95 9.12
C LYS A 95 0.21 2.12 8.96
N ASP A 96 1.20 2.59 8.21
CA ASP A 96 2.45 1.87 7.92
C ASP A 96 2.22 0.46 7.33
N ARG A 97 1.14 0.30 6.55
CA ARG A 97 0.81 -0.97 5.86
C ARG A 97 1.45 -1.05 4.48
N VAL A 98 1.85 0.08 3.92
CA VAL A 98 2.40 0.22 2.57
C VAL A 98 3.85 0.67 2.69
N SER A 99 4.73 0.00 1.95
CA SER A 99 6.14 0.32 1.87
C SER A 99 6.34 1.73 1.31
N THR A 100 7.42 2.40 1.71
CA THR A 100 7.76 3.73 1.20
C THR A 100 7.94 3.73 -0.32
N HIS A 101 8.46 2.64 -0.88
CA HIS A 101 8.64 2.51 -2.33
C HIS A 101 7.29 2.56 -3.06
N THR A 102 6.35 1.72 -2.64
CA THR A 102 5.02 1.63 -3.24
C THR A 102 4.24 2.92 -3.03
N TRP A 103 4.31 3.50 -1.83
CA TRP A 103 3.69 4.80 -1.55
C TRP A 103 4.15 5.91 -2.48
N ASN A 104 5.46 6.02 -2.74
CA ASN A 104 5.97 7.05 -3.64
C ASN A 104 5.41 6.90 -5.06
N SER A 105 5.24 5.65 -5.54
CA SER A 105 4.60 5.37 -6.82
C SER A 105 3.13 5.79 -6.84
N TRP A 106 2.37 5.38 -5.81
CA TRP A 106 0.96 5.73 -5.69
C TRP A 106 0.74 7.23 -5.57
N CYS A 107 1.49 7.92 -4.72
CA CYS A 107 1.40 9.36 -4.53
C CYS A 107 1.65 10.13 -5.82
N ALA A 108 2.66 9.72 -6.61
CA ALA A 108 2.93 10.30 -7.93
C ALA A 108 1.76 10.05 -8.91
N GLY A 109 1.18 8.85 -8.91
CA GLY A 109 0.00 8.52 -9.70
C GLY A 109 -1.23 9.34 -9.33
N ILE A 110 -1.53 9.45 -8.03
CA ILE A 110 -2.62 10.26 -7.47
C ILE A 110 -2.51 11.71 -7.92
N LYS A 111 -1.32 12.31 -7.75
CA LYS A 111 -1.06 13.66 -8.22
C LYS A 111 -1.29 13.81 -9.73
N SER A 112 -0.70 12.91 -10.52
CA SER A 112 -0.82 12.96 -11.98
C SER A 112 -2.25 12.78 -12.49
N HIS A 113 -3.10 12.01 -11.79
CA HIS A 113 -4.50 11.86 -12.15
C HIS A 113 -5.29 13.08 -11.74
N LEU A 114 -5.13 13.59 -10.51
CA LEU A 114 -5.84 14.79 -10.03
C LEU A 114 -5.52 16.06 -10.83
N ASP A 115 -4.33 16.15 -11.44
CA ASP A 115 -3.98 17.22 -12.36
C ASP A 115 -4.79 17.19 -13.69
N ARG A 116 -5.55 16.11 -13.95
CA ARG A 116 -6.37 15.97 -15.17
C ARG A 116 -7.75 16.60 -14.99
N PRO A 117 -8.32 17.24 -16.03
CA PRO A 117 -9.58 17.97 -15.90
C PRO A 117 -10.74 17.17 -15.32
N ALA A 118 -10.96 15.94 -15.80
CA ALA A 118 -12.06 15.10 -15.33
C ALA A 118 -11.90 14.70 -13.85
N PHE A 119 -10.68 14.37 -13.43
CA PHE A 119 -10.38 13.95 -12.06
C PHE A 119 -10.46 15.12 -11.09
N GLY A 120 -9.81 16.24 -11.43
CA GLY A 120 -9.87 17.45 -10.62
C GLY A 120 -11.30 17.97 -10.45
N SER A 121 -12.09 18.00 -11.53
CA SER A 121 -13.49 18.45 -11.48
C SER A 121 -14.34 17.60 -10.54
N VAL A 122 -14.21 16.27 -10.59
CA VAL A 122 -14.98 15.38 -9.71
C VAL A 122 -14.47 15.47 -8.28
N PHE A 123 -13.15 15.56 -8.06
CA PHE A 123 -12.58 15.74 -6.73
C PHE A 123 -13.11 17.00 -6.04
N GLU A 124 -13.10 18.14 -6.73
CA GLU A 124 -13.66 19.39 -6.22
C GLU A 124 -15.16 19.29 -5.91
N GLU A 125 -15.91 18.50 -6.68
CA GLU A 125 -17.35 18.28 -6.47
C GLU A 125 -17.66 17.52 -5.17
N VAL A 126 -16.81 16.54 -4.84
CA VAL A 126 -17.10 15.52 -3.82
C VAL A 126 -16.25 15.62 -2.54
N LYS A 127 -15.12 16.34 -2.55
CA LYS A 127 -14.17 16.38 -1.43
C LYS A 127 -14.86 16.68 -0.08
N GLU A 128 -15.71 17.71 -0.01
CA GLU A 128 -16.38 18.08 1.24
C GLU A 128 -17.58 17.19 1.62
N LYS A 129 -17.99 16.25 0.74
CA LYS A 129 -19.22 15.46 0.89
C LYS A 129 -18.97 13.97 1.13
N SER A 130 -17.81 13.47 0.70
CA SER A 130 -17.53 12.03 0.63
C SER A 130 -16.62 11.50 1.73
N GLY A 131 -16.12 12.38 2.61
CA GLY A 131 -15.29 11.96 3.74
C GLY A 131 -13.92 11.43 3.28
N PHE A 132 -13.34 12.02 2.24
CA PHE A 132 -12.02 11.64 1.72
C PHE A 132 -10.90 12.28 2.53
N THR A 133 -10.99 12.22 3.86
CA THR A 133 -10.16 12.99 4.79
C THR A 133 -8.67 12.80 4.58
N TYR A 134 -8.23 11.58 4.21
CA TYR A 134 -6.80 11.31 3.98
C TYR A 134 -6.34 11.85 2.63
N LEU A 135 -7.15 11.68 1.58
CA LEU A 135 -6.85 12.24 0.26
C LEU A 135 -6.87 13.78 0.29
N GLU A 136 -7.85 14.38 0.96
CA GLU A 136 -7.95 15.83 1.18
C GLU A 136 -6.68 16.35 1.86
N GLN A 137 -6.27 15.74 2.98
CA GLN A 137 -5.05 16.12 3.67
C GLN A 137 -3.80 15.96 2.78
N LEU A 138 -3.74 14.93 1.92
CA LEU A 138 -2.64 14.76 0.97
C LEU A 138 -2.56 15.93 -0.01
N VAL A 139 -3.71 16.33 -0.56
CA VAL A 139 -3.81 17.44 -1.52
C VAL A 139 -3.51 18.77 -0.83
N ASP A 140 -4.03 19.00 0.37
CA ASP A 140 -3.81 20.22 1.16
C ASP A 140 -2.34 20.41 1.54
N THR A 141 -1.62 19.31 1.78
CA THR A 141 -0.17 19.34 1.99
C THR A 141 0.64 19.35 0.70
N ASN A 142 -0.01 19.50 -0.46
CA ASN A 142 0.60 19.51 -1.79
C ASN A 142 1.52 18.30 -2.01
N TYR A 143 1.10 17.12 -1.55
CA TYR A 143 1.84 15.85 -1.68
C TYR A 143 3.25 15.87 -1.05
N SER A 144 3.55 16.84 -0.18
CA SER A 144 4.89 17.04 0.39
C SER A 144 5.10 16.31 1.71
N SER A 145 4.02 15.90 2.37
CA SER A 145 4.07 15.21 3.66
C SER A 145 3.76 13.72 3.49
N ASP A 146 4.51 12.87 4.20
CA ASP A 146 4.27 11.43 4.19
C ASP A 146 3.16 11.08 5.20
N PRO A 147 2.07 10.40 4.78
CA PRO A 147 0.95 10.07 5.66
C PRO A 147 1.33 9.29 6.91
N ILE A 148 2.44 8.55 6.87
CA ILE A 148 2.94 7.78 8.02
C ILE A 148 3.20 8.65 9.26
N ASP A 149 3.43 9.95 9.07
CA ASP A 149 3.76 10.91 10.13
C ASP A 149 2.56 11.74 10.62
N TRP A 150 1.37 11.57 10.03
CA TRP A 150 0.21 12.43 10.34
C TRP A 150 -0.46 12.12 11.69
N TYR A 151 -0.35 10.88 12.18
CA TYR A 151 -1.08 10.40 13.36
C TYR A 151 -0.17 9.69 14.37
N ARG A 152 1.12 10.03 14.38
CA ARG A 152 2.10 9.52 15.34
C ARG A 152 2.04 10.23 16.68
#